data_AF-A0A3D2FG98-F1
#
_entry.id   AF-A0A3D2FG98-F1
#
_cell.length_a   1.000
_cell.length_b   1.000
_cell.length_c   1.000
_cell.angle_alpha   90.00
_cell.angle_beta   90.00
_cell.angle_gamma   90.00
#
_symmetry.space_group_name_H-M   'P 1'
#
loop_
_entity.id
_entity.type
_entity.pdbx_description
1 polymer ?
#
loop_
_entity_poly.entity_id
_entity_poly.type
_entity_poly.pdbx_seq_one_letter_code
_entity_poly.pdbx_strand_id
1 'polypeptide(L)'
;MNATTAIGAYQKVGVESAVTAADPHKLISMLYQGALLAISNAKNGILRKDIPAKGAAISKAIMIIDDGLNASLDKDVGGDLAKNLASLYEYMGNRLLNANLNNDIAALDEVARLLTELKEAWDAIRQTSMTSAPAAPQQPVQIAQATPAPVTPAVSKVQALYGRT
;
A
#
# COMPACT_ATOMS: atom_id res chain seq x y z
N MET A 1 4.01 27.99 -23.22
CA MET A 1 4.10 27.48 -21.83
C MET A 1 3.10 26.35 -21.72
N ASN A 2 3.53 25.10 -21.92
CA ASN A 2 2.62 23.95 -21.91
C ASN A 2 3.17 22.92 -20.91
N ALA A 3 2.74 23.05 -19.65
CA ALA A 3 2.81 21.97 -18.68
C ALA A 3 1.68 20.98 -19.02
N THR A 4 2.00 19.69 -19.19
CA THR A 4 1.20 18.50 -18.79
C THR A 4 1.79 17.26 -19.49
N THR A 5 2.99 16.84 -19.06
CA THR A 5 3.49 15.48 -19.32
C THR A 5 4.00 14.93 -18.00
N ALA A 6 3.06 14.65 -17.10
CA ALA A 6 3.33 13.95 -15.86
C ALA A 6 2.15 13.03 -15.60
N ILE A 7 2.28 11.78 -16.03
CA ILE A 7 1.75 10.53 -15.45
C ILE A 7 2.19 9.45 -16.45
N GLY A 8 3.38 8.92 -16.22
CA GLY A 8 4.03 7.92 -17.06
C GLY A 8 5.21 7.34 -16.30
N ALA A 9 4.95 6.80 -15.10
CA ALA A 9 6.01 6.30 -14.22
C ALA A 9 5.49 5.31 -13.16
N TYR A 10 4.75 4.28 -13.56
CA TYR A 10 4.47 3.15 -12.65
C TYR A 10 5.12 1.82 -13.02
N GLN A 11 5.82 1.74 -14.16
CA GLN A 11 6.39 0.48 -14.64
C GLN A 11 7.90 0.30 -14.45
N LYS A 12 8.60 1.09 -13.62
CA LYS A 12 10.01 0.78 -13.40
C LYS A 12 10.55 1.20 -12.05
N VAL A 13 11.39 0.29 -11.54
CA VAL A 13 12.39 0.43 -10.47
C VAL A 13 11.95 -0.10 -9.11
N GLY A 14 12.20 -1.39 -8.91
CA GLY A 14 12.65 -1.88 -7.62
C GLY A 14 14.04 -1.31 -7.33
N VAL A 15 14.23 -0.86 -6.08
CA VAL A 15 15.53 -0.62 -5.44
C VAL A 15 16.39 0.46 -6.11
N GLU A 16 16.07 1.75 -5.89
CA GLU A 16 17.03 2.87 -5.70
C GLU A 16 16.28 4.22 -5.75
N SER A 17 15.92 4.76 -4.59
CA SER A 17 15.73 6.20 -4.28
C SER A 17 14.78 6.36 -3.10
N ALA A 18 15.24 5.90 -1.93
CA ALA A 18 14.69 6.42 -0.68
C ALA A 18 14.93 7.95 -0.67
N VAL A 19 13.87 8.75 -0.43
CA VAL A 19 13.86 10.18 -0.04
C VAL A 19 13.22 11.22 -1.00
N THR A 20 12.84 10.95 -2.26
CA THR A 20 12.21 12.01 -3.11
C THR A 20 11.02 11.60 -3.98
N ALA A 21 10.35 10.49 -3.66
CA ALA A 21 9.14 10.04 -4.34
C ALA A 21 8.03 9.84 -3.30
N ALA A 22 6.88 10.50 -3.46
CA ALA A 22 5.72 10.16 -2.64
C ALA A 22 5.40 8.67 -2.81
N ASP A 23 5.23 7.95 -1.71
CA ASP A 23 4.89 6.53 -1.69
C ASP A 23 3.64 6.31 -2.59
N PRO A 24 3.77 5.60 -3.72
CA PRO A 24 2.68 5.30 -4.62
C PRO A 24 1.40 4.80 -3.96
N HIS A 25 1.59 3.94 -2.97
CA HIS A 25 0.50 3.33 -2.23
C HIS A 25 -0.29 4.42 -1.49
N LYS A 26 0.44 5.36 -0.87
CA LYS A 26 -0.14 6.52 -0.18
C LYS A 26 -0.85 7.48 -1.13
N LEU A 27 -0.35 7.68 -2.35
CA LEU A 27 -1.01 8.55 -3.32
C LEU A 27 -2.40 8.02 -3.68
N ILE A 28 -2.55 6.71 -3.92
CA ILE A 28 -3.86 6.09 -4.17
C ILE A 28 -4.77 6.19 -2.94
N SER A 29 -4.25 5.94 -1.72
CA SER A 29 -5.02 6.13 -0.48
C SER A 29 -5.51 7.59 -0.32
N MET A 30 -4.70 8.57 -0.73
CA MET A 30 -5.08 9.99 -0.73
C MET A 30 -6.15 10.32 -1.78
N LEU A 31 -6.13 9.69 -2.95
CA LEU A 31 -7.20 9.83 -3.95
C LEU A 31 -8.53 9.32 -3.41
N TYR A 32 -8.57 8.11 -2.81
CA TYR A 32 -9.77 7.61 -2.15
C TYR A 32 -10.29 8.58 -1.08
N GLN A 33 -9.39 9.06 -0.22
CA GLN A 33 -9.76 10.03 0.82
C GLN A 33 -10.32 11.34 0.23
N GLY A 34 -9.72 11.82 -0.86
CA GLY A 34 -10.16 13.02 -1.57
C GLY A 34 -11.54 12.86 -2.21
N ALA A 35 -11.81 11.71 -2.84
CA ALA A 35 -13.12 11.39 -3.40
C ALA A 35 -14.20 11.33 -2.32
N LEU A 36 -13.94 10.62 -1.20
CA LEU A 36 -14.86 10.53 -0.06
C LEU A 36 -15.17 11.91 0.54
N LEU A 37 -14.16 12.77 0.68
CA LEU A 37 -14.34 14.14 1.17
C LEU A 37 -15.20 14.96 0.21
N ALA A 38 -14.98 14.82 -1.11
CA ALA A 38 -15.80 15.50 -2.12
C ALA A 38 -17.26 15.04 -2.08
N ILE A 39 -17.52 13.74 -1.89
CA ILE A 39 -18.88 13.21 -1.73
C ILE A 39 -19.56 13.75 -0.46
N SER A 40 -18.84 13.80 0.66
CA SER A 40 -19.35 14.40 1.91
C SER A 40 -19.71 15.87 1.73
N ASN A 41 -18.87 16.64 1.02
CA ASN A 41 -19.16 18.03 0.68
C ASN A 41 -20.38 18.17 -0.24
N ALA A 42 -20.56 17.27 -1.20
CA ALA A 42 -21.74 17.24 -2.05
C ALA A 42 -23.02 17.02 -1.24
N LYS A 43 -23.00 16.07 -0.30
CA LYS A 43 -24.11 15.80 0.62
C LYS A 43 -24.45 17.03 1.45
N ASN A 44 -23.45 17.70 2.03
CA ASN A 44 -23.64 18.96 2.75
C ASN A 44 -24.22 20.07 1.86
N GLY A 45 -23.80 20.15 0.59
CA GLY A 45 -24.36 21.07 -0.39
C GLY A 45 -25.86 20.84 -0.63
N ILE A 46 -26.29 19.58 -0.76
CA ILE A 46 -27.72 19.22 -0.88
C ILE A 46 -28.49 19.67 0.37
N LEU A 47 -28.00 19.32 1.56
CA LEU A 47 -28.67 19.63 2.83
C LEU A 47 -28.82 21.15 3.05
N ARG A 48 -27.82 21.93 2.63
CA ARG A 48 -27.83 23.39 2.69
C ARG A 48 -28.57 24.07 1.53
N LYS A 49 -29.08 23.30 0.56
CA LYS A 49 -29.65 23.79 -0.70
C LYS A 49 -28.67 24.67 -1.51
N ASP A 50 -27.38 24.42 -1.35
CA ASP A 50 -26.29 25.12 -2.02
C ASP A 50 -25.93 24.37 -3.32
N ILE A 51 -26.70 24.65 -4.38
CA ILE A 51 -26.59 23.94 -5.66
C ILE A 51 -25.21 24.11 -6.33
N PRO A 52 -24.60 25.31 -6.36
CA PRO A 52 -23.25 25.48 -6.91
C PRO A 52 -22.20 24.67 -6.14
N ALA A 53 -22.23 24.71 -4.80
CA ALA A 53 -21.27 23.95 -3.99
C ALA A 53 -21.45 22.43 -4.17
N LYS A 54 -22.70 21.96 -4.21
CA LYS A 54 -23.02 20.55 -4.54
C LYS A 54 -22.41 20.16 -5.89
N GLY A 55 -22.71 20.91 -6.95
CA GLY A 55 -22.25 20.60 -8.31
C GLY A 55 -20.73 20.52 -8.39
N ALA A 56 -20.03 21.52 -7.84
CA ALA A 56 -18.57 21.52 -7.80
C ALA A 56 -17.98 20.33 -7.03
N ALA A 57 -18.59 19.97 -5.90
CA ALA A 57 -18.15 18.83 -5.09
C ALA A 57 -18.37 17.48 -5.81
N ILE A 58 -19.51 17.29 -6.48
CA ILE A 58 -19.77 16.07 -7.26
C ILE A 58 -18.81 15.98 -8.46
N SER A 59 -18.63 17.06 -9.22
CA SER A 59 -17.68 17.06 -10.34
C SER A 59 -16.26 16.74 -9.89
N LYS A 60 -15.85 17.23 -8.71
CA LYS A 60 -14.55 16.89 -8.11
C LYS A 60 -14.45 15.41 -7.76
N ALA A 61 -15.50 14.81 -7.19
CA ALA A 61 -15.52 13.39 -6.87
C ALA A 61 -15.37 12.53 -8.14
N ILE A 62 -16.14 12.85 -9.19
CA ILE A 62 -16.08 12.17 -10.49
C ILE A 62 -14.68 12.28 -11.10
N MET A 63 -14.10 13.48 -11.15
CA MET A 63 -12.74 13.71 -11.66
C MET A 63 -11.69 12.85 -10.92
N ILE A 64 -11.77 12.74 -9.60
CA ILE A 64 -10.82 11.90 -8.84
C ILE A 64 -11.00 10.41 -9.18
N ILE A 65 -12.24 9.96 -9.39
CA ILE A 65 -12.54 8.57 -9.73
C ILE A 65 -12.07 8.25 -11.15
N ASP A 66 -12.43 9.06 -12.14
CA ASP A 66 -12.17 8.79 -13.56
C ASP A 66 -10.73 9.13 -13.95
N ASP A 67 -10.29 10.34 -13.65
CA ASP A 67 -8.97 10.84 -14.08
C ASP A 67 -7.86 10.53 -13.07
N GLY A 68 -8.21 10.11 -11.85
CA GLY A 68 -7.27 9.72 -10.80
C GLY A 68 -7.16 8.21 -10.65
N LEU A 69 -8.21 7.59 -10.11
CA LEU A 69 -8.20 6.16 -9.74
C LEU A 69 -8.26 5.26 -10.98
N ASN A 70 -9.20 5.47 -11.88
CA ASN A 70 -9.38 4.63 -13.08
C ASN A 70 -8.18 4.78 -14.04
N ALA A 71 -7.67 6.01 -14.22
CA ALA A 71 -6.46 6.26 -14.99
C ALA A 71 -5.18 5.62 -14.40
N SER A 72 -5.16 5.31 -13.10
CA SER A 72 -4.03 4.64 -12.45
C SER A 72 -4.00 3.12 -12.64
N LEU A 73 -5.04 2.52 -13.23
CA LEU A 73 -5.13 1.09 -13.45
C LEU A 73 -4.26 0.64 -14.63
N ASP A 74 -3.35 -0.30 -14.37
CA ASP A 74 -2.65 -1.04 -15.42
C ASP A 74 -3.52 -2.22 -15.87
N LYS A 75 -4.20 -2.05 -17.01
CA LYS A 75 -5.12 -3.05 -17.57
C LYS A 75 -4.39 -4.24 -18.21
N ASP A 76 -3.12 -4.05 -18.60
CA ASP A 76 -2.31 -5.10 -19.21
C ASP A 76 -1.77 -6.06 -18.14
N VAL A 77 -1.32 -5.51 -17.01
CA VAL A 77 -0.82 -6.30 -15.86
C VAL A 77 -1.97 -6.83 -14.99
N GLY A 78 -2.99 -6.02 -14.76
CA GLY A 78 -4.08 -6.35 -13.83
C GLY A 78 -5.18 -7.25 -14.41
N GLY A 79 -5.16 -7.53 -15.72
CA GLY A 79 -6.06 -8.47 -16.38
C GLY A 79 -7.54 -8.22 -16.05
N ASP A 80 -8.28 -9.28 -15.71
CA ASP A 80 -9.71 -9.20 -15.44
C ASP A 80 -10.05 -8.44 -14.14
N LEU A 81 -9.13 -8.42 -13.16
CA LEU A 81 -9.32 -7.63 -11.95
C LEU A 81 -9.33 -6.13 -12.26
N ALA A 82 -8.36 -5.65 -13.06
CA ALA A 82 -8.31 -4.25 -13.46
C ALA A 82 -9.52 -3.85 -14.31
N LYS A 83 -10.04 -4.74 -15.17
CA LYS A 83 -11.27 -4.49 -15.94
C LYS A 83 -12.49 -4.37 -15.03
N ASN A 84 -12.67 -5.29 -14.09
CA ASN A 84 -13.80 -5.25 -13.15
C ASN A 84 -13.76 -3.99 -12.29
N LEU A 85 -12.57 -3.58 -11.85
CA LEU A 85 -12.39 -2.36 -11.06
C LEU A 85 -12.67 -1.10 -11.90
N ALA A 86 -12.23 -1.07 -13.16
CA ALA A 86 -12.57 0.02 -14.09
C ALA A 86 -14.08 0.15 -14.31
N SER A 87 -14.79 -0.98 -14.50
CA SER A 87 -16.26 -0.97 -14.62
C SER A 87 -16.95 -0.49 -13.34
N LEU A 88 -16.41 -0.83 -12.17
CA LEU A 88 -16.93 -0.35 -10.90
C LEU A 88 -16.72 1.17 -10.73
N TYR A 89 -15.57 1.71 -11.16
CA TYR A 89 -15.34 3.16 -11.17
C TYR A 89 -16.28 3.89 -12.13
N GLU A 90 -16.48 3.37 -13.34
CA GLU A 90 -17.42 3.92 -14.30
C GLU A 90 -18.87 3.93 -13.76
N TYR A 91 -19.28 2.84 -13.10
CA TYR A 91 -20.56 2.79 -12.39
C TYR A 91 -20.67 3.90 -11.35
N MET A 92 -19.66 4.08 -10.50
CA MET A 92 -19.66 5.12 -9.47
C MET A 92 -19.73 6.52 -10.07
N GLY A 93 -18.98 6.82 -11.13
CA GLY A 93 -19.04 8.11 -11.84
C GLY A 93 -20.45 8.41 -12.36
N ASN A 94 -21.06 7.44 -13.05
CA ASN A 94 -22.43 7.54 -13.55
C ASN A 94 -23.47 7.69 -12.41
N ARG A 95 -23.27 6.99 -11.29
CA ARG A 95 -24.14 7.07 -10.12
C ARG A 95 -24.08 8.45 -9.46
N LEU A 96 -22.89 9.04 -9.34
CA LEU A 96 -22.69 10.40 -8.84
C LEU A 96 -23.32 11.45 -9.77
N LEU A 97 -23.23 11.27 -11.09
CA LEU A 97 -23.89 12.15 -12.05
C LEU A 97 -25.41 12.13 -11.88
N ASN A 98 -26.00 10.94 -11.75
CA ASN A 98 -27.43 10.78 -11.46
C ASN A 98 -27.82 11.38 -10.11
N ALA A 99 -26.97 11.24 -9.09
CA ALA A 99 -27.17 11.86 -7.79
C ALA A 99 -27.21 13.39 -7.87
N ASN A 100 -26.36 13.98 -8.72
CA ASN A 100 -26.35 15.42 -8.95
C ASN A 100 -27.66 15.92 -9.56
N LEU A 101 -28.18 15.22 -10.57
CA LEU A 101 -29.42 15.58 -11.27
C LEU A 101 -30.64 15.51 -10.34
N ASN A 102 -30.70 14.50 -9.48
CA ASN A 102 -31.88 14.21 -8.66
C ASN A 102 -31.76 14.67 -7.20
N ASN A 103 -30.61 15.23 -6.81
CA ASN A 103 -30.26 15.49 -5.40
C ASN A 103 -30.41 14.23 -4.52
N ASP A 104 -30.04 13.07 -5.06
CA ASP A 104 -30.19 11.77 -4.41
C ASP A 104 -29.04 11.52 -3.42
N ILE A 105 -29.31 11.74 -2.13
CA ILE A 105 -28.36 11.49 -1.04
C ILE A 105 -28.04 9.99 -0.91
N ALA A 106 -29.01 9.10 -1.16
CA ALA A 106 -28.78 7.66 -1.04
C ALA A 106 -27.77 7.16 -2.09
N ALA A 107 -27.84 7.70 -3.31
CA ALA A 107 -26.84 7.44 -4.35
C ALA A 107 -25.44 7.94 -3.96
N LEU A 108 -25.32 9.09 -3.26
CA LEU A 108 -24.04 9.55 -2.72
C LEU A 108 -23.49 8.61 -1.63
N ASP A 109 -24.37 8.17 -0.71
CA ASP A 109 -24.00 7.27 0.38
C ASP A 109 -23.58 5.88 -0.14
N GLU A 110 -24.23 5.39 -1.19
CA GLU A 110 -23.86 4.16 -1.88
C GLU A 110 -22.44 4.21 -2.45
N VAL A 111 -22.11 5.28 -3.20
CA VAL A 111 -20.78 5.45 -3.78
C VAL A 111 -19.73 5.65 -2.68
N ALA A 112 -20.06 6.39 -1.61
CA ALA A 112 -19.17 6.56 -0.47
C ALA A 112 -18.84 5.21 0.22
N ARG A 113 -19.84 4.33 0.37
CA ARG A 113 -19.63 2.98 0.91
C ARG A 113 -18.70 2.17 0.03
N LEU A 114 -18.95 2.12 -1.29
CA LEU A 114 -18.10 1.39 -2.25
C LEU A 114 -16.64 1.87 -2.21
N LEU A 115 -16.42 3.20 -2.23
CA LEU A 115 -15.08 3.77 -2.12
C LEU A 115 -14.41 3.47 -0.78
N THR A 116 -15.17 3.41 0.32
CA THR A 116 -14.64 3.08 1.64
C THR A 116 -14.16 1.63 1.67
N GLU A 117 -14.96 0.69 1.17
CA GLU A 117 -14.59 -0.74 1.07
C GLU A 117 -13.32 -0.93 0.22
N LEU A 118 -13.23 -0.25 -0.92
CA LEU A 118 -12.03 -0.29 -1.78
C LEU A 118 -10.80 0.32 -1.10
N LYS A 119 -10.97 1.43 -0.39
CA LYS A 119 -9.89 2.08 0.35
C LYS A 119 -9.37 1.17 1.47
N GLU A 120 -10.25 0.53 2.23
CA GLU A 120 -9.88 -0.40 3.30
C GLU A 120 -9.12 -1.61 2.74
N ALA A 121 -9.62 -2.19 1.65
CA ALA A 121 -8.94 -3.28 0.95
C ALA A 121 -7.55 -2.86 0.47
N TRP A 122 -7.42 -1.65 -0.08
CA TRP A 122 -6.14 -1.10 -0.55
C TRP A 122 -5.15 -0.85 0.60
N ASP A 123 -5.61 -0.27 1.71
CA ASP A 123 -4.78 0.02 2.88
C ASP A 123 -4.28 -1.26 3.57
N ALA A 124 -5.08 -2.33 3.53
CA ALA A 124 -4.73 -3.63 4.11
C ALA A 124 -3.52 -4.30 3.42
N ILE A 125 -3.31 -4.08 2.11
CA ILE A 125 -2.20 -4.66 1.34
C ILE A 125 -0.85 -4.28 1.96
N ARG A 126 -0.71 -3.03 2.42
CA ARG A 126 0.52 -2.55 3.06
C ARG A 126 0.77 -3.25 4.40
N GLN A 127 -0.27 -3.48 5.20
CA GLN A 127 -0.15 -4.15 6.50
C GLN A 127 0.38 -5.57 6.33
N THR A 128 -0.13 -6.33 5.36
CA THR A 128 0.38 -7.67 5.04
C THR A 128 1.84 -7.64 4.60
N SER A 129 2.25 -6.67 3.76
CA SER A 129 3.65 -6.55 3.33
C SER A 129 4.65 -6.20 4.44
N MET A 130 4.20 -5.53 5.52
CA MET A 130 5.05 -5.19 6.68
C MET A 130 5.11 -6.31 7.73
N THR A 131 4.09 -7.16 7.83
CA THR A 131 4.06 -8.32 8.75
C THR A 131 4.89 -9.50 8.25
N SER A 132 5.31 -9.52 6.98
CA SER A 132 6.14 -10.59 6.41
C SER A 132 7.66 -10.39 6.57
N ALA A 133 8.14 -9.47 7.41
CA ALA A 133 9.53 -9.52 7.86
C ALA A 133 9.67 -10.68 8.87
N PRO A 134 10.37 -11.77 8.53
CA PRO A 134 10.64 -12.80 9.53
C PRO A 134 11.47 -12.15 10.63
N ALA A 135 10.98 -12.22 11.87
CA ALA A 135 11.84 -12.12 13.03
C ALA A 135 13.01 -13.07 12.79
N ALA A 136 14.20 -12.51 12.56
CA ALA A 136 15.42 -13.29 12.49
C ALA A 136 15.45 -14.19 13.74
N PRO A 137 15.76 -15.49 13.61
CA PRO A 137 15.89 -16.34 14.77
C PRO A 137 16.98 -15.74 15.66
N GLN A 138 16.57 -15.21 16.82
CA GLN A 138 17.49 -14.91 17.90
C GLN A 138 18.10 -16.24 18.33
N GLN A 139 19.26 -16.57 17.77
CA GLN A 139 20.11 -17.62 18.31
C GLN A 139 20.48 -17.21 19.75
N PRO A 140 20.31 -18.08 20.76
CA PRO A 140 20.83 -17.80 22.08
C PRO A 140 22.34 -17.65 21.98
N VAL A 141 22.86 -16.54 22.52
CA VAL A 141 24.29 -16.22 22.58
C VAL A 141 25.02 -17.36 23.30
N GLN A 142 25.65 -18.26 22.55
CA GLN A 142 26.66 -19.17 23.10
C GLN A 142 27.97 -18.39 23.19
N ILE A 143 28.34 -18.02 24.41
CA ILE A 143 29.67 -17.56 24.78
C ILE A 143 30.69 -18.59 24.27
N ALA A 144 31.44 -18.21 23.24
CA ALA A 144 32.50 -19.01 22.67
C ALA A 144 33.53 -19.33 23.76
N GLN A 145 33.59 -20.60 24.18
CA GLN A 145 34.69 -21.10 24.97
C GLN A 145 35.91 -21.18 24.05
N ALA A 146 36.84 -20.25 24.25
CA ALA A 146 38.17 -20.33 23.66
C ALA A 146 38.88 -21.58 24.23
N THR A 147 39.10 -22.59 23.39
CA THR A 147 40.06 -23.65 23.67
C THR A 147 41.48 -23.10 23.50
N PRO A 148 42.33 -23.07 24.54
CA PRO A 148 43.76 -22.88 24.34
C PRO A 148 44.38 -24.16 23.78
N ALA A 149 45.26 -23.99 22.80
CA ALA A 149 46.06 -25.07 22.19
C ALA A 149 46.87 -25.84 23.25
N PRO A 150 47.10 -27.16 23.09
CA PRO A 150 47.88 -27.94 24.03
C PRO A 150 49.38 -27.62 23.87
N VAL A 151 50.00 -27.10 24.94
CA VAL A 151 51.46 -27.08 25.09
C VAL A 151 51.94 -28.46 25.54
N THR A 152 52.81 -29.07 24.75
CA THR A 152 53.47 -30.35 25.06
C THR A 152 54.41 -30.18 26.26
N PRO A 153 54.31 -31.00 27.32
CA PRO A 153 55.38 -31.11 28.30
C PRO A 153 56.27 -32.34 28.00
N ALA A 154 57.57 -32.13 28.24
CA ALA A 154 58.67 -33.03 27.99
C ALA A 154 58.61 -34.34 28.80
N VAL A 155 59.17 -35.39 28.19
CA VAL A 155 59.37 -36.73 28.75
C VAL A 155 60.53 -36.71 29.75
N SER A 156 60.28 -37.15 30.98
CA SER A 156 61.31 -37.75 31.83
C SER A 156 60.67 -38.51 33.00
N LYS A 157 60.77 -39.84 32.98
CA LYS A 157 60.93 -40.58 34.23
C LYS A 157 61.72 -41.87 34.04
N VAL A 158 62.79 -41.91 34.81
CA VAL A 158 63.80 -42.94 35.00
C VAL A 158 63.20 -44.14 35.77
N GLN A 159 63.43 -45.34 35.22
CA GLN A 159 63.82 -46.62 35.87
C GLN A 159 62.97 -47.27 36.98
N ALA A 160 62.64 -48.56 36.76
CA ALA A 160 63.07 -49.74 37.55
C ALA A 160 62.00 -50.86 37.54
N LEU A 161 62.28 -51.99 36.86
CA LEU A 161 62.67 -53.31 37.41
C LEU A 161 61.50 -54.24 37.80
N TYR A 162 61.27 -55.31 37.03
CA TYR A 162 61.59 -56.73 37.37
C TYR A 162 61.00 -57.71 36.33
N GLY A 163 61.72 -58.81 36.07
CA GLY A 163 61.54 -59.69 34.90
C GLY A 163 60.86 -61.05 35.11
N ARG A 164 60.83 -61.82 33.99
CA ARG A 164 60.71 -63.29 33.78
C ARG A 164 60.29 -63.46 32.30
N THR A 165 60.86 -64.32 31.45
CA THR A 165 61.73 -65.51 31.54
C THR A 165 62.68 -65.53 30.36
#